data_AF-A0A1V5L3T6-F1
#
_entry.id   AF-A0A1V5L3T6-F1
#
_cell.length_a   1.000
_cell.length_b   1.000
_cell.length_c   1.000
_cell.angle_alpha   90.00
_cell.angle_beta   90.00
_cell.angle_gamma   90.00
#
_symmetry.space_group_name_H-M   'P 1'
#
loop_
_entity.id
_entity.type
_entity.pdbx_description
1 polymer ?
#
loop_
_entity_poly.entity_id
_entity_poly.type
_entity_poly.pdbx_seq_one_letter_code
_entity_poly.pdbx_strand_id
1 'polypeptide(L)'
;MDLYKEHNVNPAAGCLPLLVQMPILIALYRSLFSFPYVNADHASFIWVQNLSDKDPFYILPLLAGVTTYFQSKMTTSATDPTQKMMLYTMPVFIAWISSTFPAGLALYWVVFNVVGWAQQYYINKQAVVVKEEAGKS
;
A
#
# COMPACT_ATOMS: atom_id res chain seq x y z
N MET A 1 25.67 -5.30 17.18
CA MET A 1 24.53 -4.34 17.13
C MET A 1 25.01 -2.89 17.26
N ASP A 2 26.32 -2.67 17.31
CA ASP A 2 26.92 -1.37 17.63
C ASP A 2 26.82 -0.38 16.45
N LEU A 3 26.90 -0.88 15.21
CA LEU A 3 26.68 -0.07 14.00
C LEU A 3 25.29 0.60 13.94
N TYR A 4 24.23 -0.12 14.36
CA TYR A 4 22.86 0.44 14.38
C TYR A 4 22.65 1.44 15.52
N LYS A 5 23.39 1.27 16.63
CA LYS A 5 23.38 2.20 17.77
C LYS A 5 24.16 3.47 17.46
N GLU A 6 25.30 3.38 16.77
CA GLU A 6 26.08 4.53 16.32
C GLU A 6 25.33 5.41 15.31
N HIS A 7 24.58 4.78 14.38
CA HIS A 7 23.80 5.51 13.38
C HIS A 7 22.32 5.76 13.77
N ASN A 8 21.92 5.42 14.99
CA ASN A 8 20.54 5.57 15.51
C ASN A 8 19.45 4.97 14.60
N VAL A 9 19.75 3.89 13.88
CA VAL A 9 18.81 3.27 12.92
C VAL A 9 18.09 2.11 13.59
N ASN A 10 16.74 2.13 13.59
CA ASN A 10 15.93 1.06 14.14
C ASN A 10 15.56 0.02 13.05
N PRO A 11 16.09 -1.22 13.11
CA PRO A 11 15.77 -2.26 12.13
C PRO A 11 14.29 -2.70 12.17
N ALA A 12 13.58 -2.47 13.28
CA ALA A 12 12.16 -2.76 13.40
C ALA A 12 11.27 -1.64 12.80
N ALA A 13 11.83 -0.49 12.40
CA ALA A 13 11.04 0.57 11.77
C ALA A 13 10.34 0.11 10.48
N GLY A 14 10.87 -0.93 9.81
CA GLY A 14 10.26 -1.52 8.62
C GLY A 14 8.94 -2.27 8.86
N CYS A 15 8.67 -2.76 10.07
CA CYS A 15 7.40 -3.42 10.39
C CYS A 15 6.37 -2.49 11.05
N LEU A 16 6.79 -1.28 11.44
CA LEU A 16 5.92 -0.25 12.02
C LEU A 16 4.73 0.12 11.09
N PRO A 17 4.90 0.24 9.76
CA PRO A 17 3.78 0.52 8.85
C PRO A 17 2.72 -0.58 8.87
N LEU A 18 3.14 -1.85 8.97
CA LEU A 18 2.21 -2.98 9.05
C LEU A 18 1.39 -2.93 10.34
N LEU A 19 1.99 -2.58 11.47
CA LEU A 19 1.29 -2.48 12.75
C LEU A 19 0.23 -1.37 12.75
N VAL A 20 0.55 -0.22 12.18
CA VAL A 20 -0.40 0.91 12.05
C VAL A 20 -1.49 0.61 11.01
N GLN A 21 -1.18 -0.20 10.00
CA GLN A 21 -2.11 -0.60 8.94
C GLN A 21 -3.20 -1.58 9.42
N MET A 22 -2.88 -2.46 10.37
CA MET A 22 -3.82 -3.51 10.83
C MET A 22 -5.17 -2.97 11.34
N PRO A 23 -5.22 -1.94 12.22
CA PRO A 23 -6.48 -1.35 12.66
C PRO A 23 -7.34 -0.79 11.51
N ILE A 24 -6.70 -0.14 10.54
CA ILE A 24 -7.38 0.46 9.38
C ILE A 24 -8.02 -0.63 8.52
N LEU A 25 -7.28 -1.72 8.27
CA LEU A 25 -7.78 -2.85 7.48
C LEU A 25 -8.96 -3.54 8.18
N ILE A 26 -8.88 -3.73 9.51
CA ILE A 26 -9.99 -4.30 10.29
C ILE A 26 -11.22 -3.39 10.23
N ALA A 27 -11.05 -2.08 10.40
CA ALA A 27 -12.15 -1.13 10.33
C ALA A 27 -12.83 -1.14 8.96
N LEU A 28 -12.05 -1.11 7.88
CA LEU A 28 -12.55 -1.17 6.51
C LEU A 28 -13.28 -2.49 6.24
N TYR A 29 -12.68 -3.62 6.62
CA TYR A 29 -13.28 -4.94 6.45
C TYR A 29 -14.62 -5.04 7.18
N ARG A 30 -14.67 -4.61 8.45
CA ARG A 30 -15.93 -4.60 9.22
C ARG A 30 -16.97 -3.66 8.63
N SER A 31 -16.56 -2.50 8.11
CA SER A 31 -17.47 -1.57 7.44
C SER A 31 -18.05 -2.18 6.16
N LEU A 32 -17.26 -2.88 5.35
CA LEU A 32 -17.74 -3.50 4.12
C LEU A 32 -18.66 -4.70 4.39
N PHE A 33 -18.41 -5.45 5.46
CA PHE A 33 -19.18 -6.65 5.80
C PHE A 33 -20.42 -6.41 6.67
N SER A 34 -20.40 -5.40 7.54
CA SER A 34 -21.45 -5.21 8.56
C SER A 34 -22.32 -3.97 8.34
N PHE A 35 -22.05 -3.15 7.31
CA PHE A 35 -22.83 -1.95 7.06
C PHE A 35 -24.04 -2.25 6.18
N PRO A 36 -25.29 -2.11 6.69
CA PRO A 36 -26.47 -2.24 5.86
C PRO A 36 -26.57 -1.00 4.97
N TYR A 37 -26.27 -1.16 3.68
CA TYR A 37 -26.44 -0.08 2.71
C TYR A 37 -27.94 0.23 2.56
N VAL A 38 -28.36 1.40 3.04
CA VAL A 38 -29.76 1.85 2.93
C VAL A 38 -30.18 2.00 1.46
N ASN A 39 -29.23 2.36 0.59
CA ASN A 39 -29.39 2.36 -0.86
C ASN A 39 -28.20 1.63 -1.50
N ALA A 40 -28.46 0.50 -2.16
CA ALA A 40 -27.43 -0.30 -2.84
C ALA A 40 -26.71 0.49 -3.96
N ASP A 41 -27.36 1.50 -4.52
CA ASP A 41 -26.81 2.34 -5.60
C ASP A 41 -25.55 3.10 -5.17
N HIS A 42 -25.43 3.46 -3.88
CA HIS A 42 -24.24 4.13 -3.34
C HIS A 42 -23.08 3.17 -3.03
N ALA A 43 -23.31 1.85 -3.10
CA ALA A 43 -22.26 0.85 -2.91
C ALA A 43 -21.55 0.49 -4.23
N SER A 44 -21.92 1.12 -5.34
CA SER A 44 -21.32 0.91 -6.66
C SER A 44 -20.08 1.79 -6.89
N PHE A 45 -19.12 1.28 -7.66
CA PHE A 45 -17.91 1.99 -8.07
C PHE A 45 -17.57 1.70 -9.53
N ILE A 46 -17.80 2.68 -10.42
CA ILE A 46 -17.54 2.65 -11.88
C ILE A 46 -18.12 1.40 -12.57
N TRP A 47 -17.42 0.25 -12.52
CA TRP A 47 -17.83 -1.05 -13.08
C TRP A 47 -18.26 -2.07 -12.03
N VAL A 48 -17.94 -1.84 -10.76
CA VAL A 48 -18.31 -2.69 -9.63
C VAL A 48 -19.70 -2.29 -9.15
N GLN A 49 -20.65 -3.22 -9.15
CA GLN A 49 -22.02 -2.94 -8.72
C GLN A 49 -22.17 -2.87 -7.19
N ASN A 50 -21.33 -3.62 -6.46
CA ASN A 50 -21.31 -3.63 -5.01
C ASN A 50 -19.88 -3.84 -4.49
N LEU A 51 -19.40 -2.90 -3.66
CA LEU A 51 -18.06 -2.93 -3.06
C LEU A 51 -17.87 -4.05 -2.01
N SER A 52 -18.95 -4.58 -1.45
CA SER A 52 -18.92 -5.72 -0.52
C SER A 52 -18.79 -7.05 -1.24
N ASP A 53 -19.13 -7.10 -2.53
CA ASP A 53 -18.95 -8.27 -3.37
C ASP A 53 -17.56 -8.24 -4.02
N LYS A 54 -17.16 -9.39 -4.54
CA LYS A 54 -15.92 -9.54 -5.31
C LYS A 54 -16.03 -8.81 -6.66
N ASP A 55 -14.92 -8.24 -7.14
CA ASP A 55 -14.85 -7.62 -8.47
C ASP A 55 -15.09 -8.68 -9.56
N PRO A 56 -16.16 -8.57 -10.37
CA PRO A 56 -16.47 -9.54 -11.41
C PRO A 56 -15.42 -9.59 -12.54
N PHE A 57 -14.71 -8.48 -12.77
CA PHE A 57 -13.73 -8.35 -13.86
C PHE A 57 -12.27 -8.46 -13.38
N TYR A 58 -12.03 -8.57 -12.08
CA TYR A 58 -10.69 -8.64 -11.47
C TYR A 58 -9.76 -7.47 -11.83
N ILE A 59 -10.32 -6.34 -12.26
CA ILE A 59 -9.57 -5.14 -12.64
C ILE A 59 -8.95 -4.51 -11.40
N LEU A 60 -9.72 -4.36 -10.31
CA LEU A 60 -9.24 -3.77 -9.06
C LEU A 60 -8.13 -4.60 -8.39
N PRO A 61 -8.24 -5.94 -8.26
CA PRO A 61 -7.14 -6.77 -7.75
C PRO A 61 -5.85 -6.64 -8.56
N LEU A 62 -5.96 -6.59 -9.90
CA LEU A 62 -4.79 -6.41 -10.76
C LEU A 62 -4.17 -5.02 -10.56
N LEU A 63 -4.98 -3.97 -10.49
CA LEU A 63 -4.51 -2.62 -10.19
C LEU A 63 -3.88 -2.52 -8.80
N ALA A 64 -4.44 -3.19 -7.79
CA ALA A 64 -3.88 -3.25 -6.44
C ALA A 64 -2.48 -3.89 -6.46
N GLY A 65 -2.31 -5.00 -7.18
CA GLY A 65 -1.00 -5.62 -7.38
C GLY A 65 -0.01 -4.71 -8.10
N VAL A 66 -0.39 -4.13 -9.24
CA VAL A 66 0.49 -3.23 -10.02
C VAL A 66 0.90 -2.02 -9.19
N THR A 67 -0.06 -1.37 -8.53
CA THR A 67 0.24 -0.20 -7.68
C THR A 67 1.13 -0.57 -6.49
N THR A 68 0.91 -1.73 -5.87
CA THR A 68 1.77 -2.21 -4.77
C THR A 68 3.20 -2.44 -5.27
N TYR A 69 3.38 -3.05 -6.45
CA TYR A 69 4.69 -3.28 -7.04
C TYR A 69 5.47 -1.97 -7.24
N PHE A 70 4.84 -0.98 -7.86
CA PHE A 70 5.47 0.32 -8.09
C PHE A 70 5.75 1.06 -6.78
N GLN A 71 4.85 0.98 -5.79
CA GLN A 71 5.08 1.53 -4.46
C GLN A 71 6.31 0.90 -3.80
N SER A 72 6.40 -0.43 -3.79
CA SER A 72 7.54 -1.16 -3.20
C SER A 72 8.85 -0.88 -3.92
N LYS A 73 8.81 -0.70 -5.25
CA LYS A 73 9.99 -0.36 -6.05
C LYS A 73 10.54 1.03 -5.75
N MET A 74 9.67 1.99 -5.42
CA MET A 74 10.09 3.34 -5.04
C MET A 74 10.67 3.40 -3.62
N THR A 75 10.21 2.55 -2.71
CA THR A 75 10.61 2.59 -1.29
C THR A 75 11.72 1.61 -0.94
N THR A 76 11.92 0.56 -1.73
CA THR A 76 12.88 -0.51 -1.43
C THR A 76 14.02 -0.52 -2.43
N SER A 77 15.25 -0.28 -1.96
CA SER A 77 16.46 -0.55 -2.74
C SER A 77 16.74 -2.05 -2.68
N ALA A 78 16.41 -2.79 -3.73
CA ALA A 78 16.54 -4.24 -3.76
C ALA A 78 17.98 -4.70 -4.03
N THR A 79 18.90 -4.37 -3.12
CA THR A 79 20.31 -4.80 -3.17
C THR A 79 20.45 -6.27 -2.81
N ASP A 80 19.63 -6.78 -1.88
CA ASP A 80 19.72 -8.15 -1.40
C ASP A 80 18.68 -9.09 -2.06
N PRO A 81 19.01 -10.38 -2.32
CA PRO A 81 18.09 -11.36 -2.93
C PRO A 81 16.75 -11.50 -2.18
N THR A 82 16.78 -11.44 -0.85
CA THR A 82 15.58 -11.53 0.00
C THR A 82 14.63 -10.35 -0.22
N GLN A 83 15.16 -9.14 -0.40
CA GLN A 83 14.36 -7.95 -0.68
C GLN A 83 13.76 -7.99 -2.09
N LYS A 84 14.51 -8.52 -3.08
CA LYS A 84 13.98 -8.75 -4.44
C LYS A 84 12.81 -9.72 -4.40
N MET A 85 12.90 -10.80 -3.62
CA MET A 85 11.78 -11.74 -3.50
C MET A 85 10.56 -11.07 -2.89
N MET A 86 10.74 -10.25 -1.85
CA MET A 86 9.62 -9.48 -1.25
C MET A 86 9.00 -8.49 -2.25
N LEU A 87 9.83 -7.80 -3.04
CA LEU A 87 9.40 -6.83 -4.06
C LEU A 87 8.45 -7.45 -5.10
N TYR A 88 8.69 -8.70 -5.52
CA TYR A 88 7.83 -9.37 -6.52
C TYR A 88 6.72 -10.20 -5.89
N THR A 89 6.99 -10.86 -4.77
CA THR A 89 6.04 -11.80 -4.16
C THR A 89 4.89 -11.09 -3.45
N MET A 90 5.17 -9.99 -2.72
CA MET A 90 4.13 -9.25 -1.99
C MET A 90 3.04 -8.69 -2.91
N PRO A 91 3.36 -8.01 -4.02
CA PRO A 91 2.33 -7.51 -4.93
C PRO A 91 1.44 -8.60 -5.53
N VAL A 92 2.03 -9.75 -5.87
CA VAL A 92 1.29 -10.90 -6.40
C VAL A 92 0.37 -11.49 -5.33
N PHE A 93 0.86 -11.62 -4.10
CA PHE A 93 0.07 -12.10 -2.97
C PHE A 93 -1.10 -11.17 -2.65
N ILE A 94 -0.88 -9.85 -2.67
CA ILE A 94 -1.94 -8.85 -2.47
C ILE A 94 -2.98 -8.94 -3.59
N ALA A 95 -2.56 -9.03 -4.85
CA ALA A 95 -3.48 -9.20 -5.97
C ALA A 95 -4.33 -10.47 -5.83
N TRP A 96 -3.74 -11.58 -5.37
CA TRP A 96 -4.45 -12.83 -5.12
C TRP A 96 -5.45 -12.71 -3.97
N ILE A 97 -5.07 -12.11 -2.84
CA ILE A 97 -5.99 -11.84 -1.73
C ILE A 97 -7.12 -10.93 -2.21
N SER A 98 -6.81 -9.80 -2.84
CA SER A 98 -7.80 -8.88 -3.38
C SER A 98 -8.78 -9.55 -4.36
N SER A 99 -8.35 -10.60 -5.07
CA SER A 99 -9.22 -11.37 -5.96
C SER A 99 -10.23 -12.27 -5.25
N THR A 100 -10.03 -12.54 -3.96
CA THR A 100 -10.90 -13.42 -3.15
C THR A 100 -11.76 -12.63 -2.17
N PHE A 101 -11.29 -11.46 -1.78
CA PHE A 101 -11.95 -10.55 -0.83
C PHE A 101 -12.85 -9.51 -1.55
N PRO A 102 -13.67 -8.75 -0.81
CA PRO A 102 -14.52 -7.70 -1.38
C PRO A 102 -13.73 -6.68 -2.22
N ALA A 103 -14.34 -6.20 -3.29
CA ALA A 103 -13.78 -5.21 -4.19
C ALA A 103 -13.38 -3.90 -3.47
N GLY A 104 -14.08 -3.54 -2.39
CA GLY A 104 -13.74 -2.39 -1.55
C GLY A 104 -12.35 -2.49 -0.91
N LEU A 105 -11.88 -3.69 -0.58
CA LEU A 105 -10.52 -3.90 -0.07
C LEU A 105 -9.46 -3.65 -1.16
N ALA A 106 -9.73 -4.11 -2.38
CA ALA A 106 -8.86 -3.87 -3.53
C ALA A 106 -8.80 -2.38 -3.89
N LEU A 107 -9.95 -1.71 -3.91
CA LEU A 107 -10.04 -0.27 -4.14
C LEU A 107 -9.27 0.52 -3.08
N TYR A 108 -9.40 0.13 -1.81
CA TYR A 108 -8.63 0.72 -0.72
C TYR A 108 -7.12 0.65 -0.98
N TRP A 109 -6.60 -0.51 -1.37
CA TRP A 109 -5.17 -0.65 -1.68
C TRP A 109 -4.72 0.25 -2.82
N VAL A 110 -5.51 0.33 -3.90
CA VAL A 110 -5.21 1.21 -5.04
C VAL A 110 -5.12 2.66 -4.59
N VAL A 111 -6.13 3.16 -3.88
CA VAL A 111 -6.16 4.56 -3.41
C VAL A 111 -5.02 4.83 -2.44
N PHE A 112 -4.78 3.93 -1.49
CA PHE A 112 -3.71 4.06 -0.50
C PHE A 112 -2.33 4.14 -1.17
N ASN A 113 -2.04 3.25 -2.12
CA ASN A 113 -0.78 3.26 -2.86
C ASN A 113 -0.62 4.54 -3.70
N VAL A 114 -1.69 5.02 -4.35
CA VAL A 114 -1.65 6.26 -5.14
C VAL A 114 -1.37 7.48 -4.26
N VAL A 115 -2.02 7.58 -3.10
CA VAL A 115 -1.73 8.64 -2.12
C VAL A 115 -0.30 8.49 -1.59
N GLY A 116 0.14 7.27 -1.33
CA GLY A 116 1.52 6.95 -0.95
C GLY A 116 2.55 7.43 -1.97
N TRP A 117 2.28 7.26 -3.27
CA TRP A 117 3.14 7.80 -4.34
C TRP A 117 3.17 9.31 -4.34
N ALA A 118 2.02 9.97 -4.20
CA ALA A 118 1.96 11.42 -4.13
C ALA A 118 2.81 11.92 -2.93
N GLN A 119 2.64 11.31 -1.76
CA GLN A 119 3.44 11.62 -0.57
C GLN A 119 4.94 11.35 -0.80
N GLN A 120 5.29 10.20 -1.36
CA GLN A 120 6.69 9.83 -1.64
C GLN A 120 7.34 10.82 -2.62
N TYR A 121 6.60 11.28 -3.62
CA TYR A 121 7.07 12.29 -4.56
C TYR A 121 7.40 13.61 -3.85
N TYR A 122 6.52 14.10 -2.96
CA TYR A 122 6.79 15.30 -2.17
C TYR A 122 8.01 15.14 -1.24
N ILE A 123 8.13 13.99 -0.57
CA ILE A 123 9.25 13.70 0.32
C ILE A 123 10.58 13.65 -0.46
N ASN A 124 10.60 12.97 -1.61
CA ASN A 124 11.80 12.88 -2.43
C ASN A 124 12.26 14.25 -2.92
N LYS A 125 11.32 15.15 -3.27
CA LYS A 125 11.66 16.53 -3.65
C LYS A 125 12.28 17.31 -2.49
N GLN A 126 11.74 17.17 -1.27
CA GLN A 126 12.32 17.81 -0.08
C GLN A 126 13.74 17.29 0.22
N ALA A 127 13.96 15.98 0.09
CA ALA A 127 15.27 15.38 0.31
C ALA A 127 16.36 15.89 -0.65
N VAL A 128 16.00 16.19 -1.91
CA VAL A 128 16.92 16.81 -2.89
C VAL A 128 17.29 18.23 -2.48
N VAL A 129 16.30 19.04 -2.08
CA VAL A 129 16.53 20.43 -1.63
C VAL A 129 17.47 20.48 -0.43
N VAL A 130 17.25 19.62 0.58
CA VAL A 130 18.12 19.55 1.77
C VAL A 130 19.55 19.17 1.43
N LYS A 131 19.77 18.25 0.46
CA LYS A 131 21.11 17.90 0.00
C LYS A 131 21.82 19.06 -0.71
N GLU A 132 21.11 19.84 -1.49
CA GLU A 132 21.68 21.03 -2.15
C GLU A 132 22.04 22.12 -1.14
N GLU A 133 21.27 22.30 -0.07
CA GLU A 133 21.59 23.23 1.01
C GLU A 133 22.79 22.75 1.84
N ALA A 134 22.86 21.46 2.17
CA ALA A 134 23.97 20.88 2.92
C ALA A 134 25.30 20.85 2.13
N GLY A 135 25.27 20.70 0.82
CA GLY A 135 26.47 20.73 -0.04
C GLY A 135 27.00 22.13 -0.37
N LYS A 136 26.25 23.19 -0.01
CA LYS A 136 26.66 24.60 -0.15
C LYS A 136 27.24 25.19 1.15
N SER A 137 27.18 24.46 2.27
CA SER A 137 27.81 24.81 3.54
C SER A 137 29.15 24.09 3.71
#